data_AF-A0AA40D7C2-F1
#
_entry.id   AF-A0AA40D7C2-F1
#
_cell.length_a   1.000
_cell.length_b   1.000
_cell.length_c   1.000
_cell.angle_alpha   90.00
_cell.angle_beta   90.00
_cell.angle_gamma   90.00
#
_symmetry.space_group_name_H-M   'P 1'
#
loop_
_entity.id
_entity.type
_entity.pdbx_description
1 polymer ?
#
loop_
_entity_poly.entity_id
_entity_poly.type
_entity_poly.pdbx_seq_one_letter_code
_entity_poly.pdbx_strand_id
1 'polypeptide(L)'
;MKLFSLLLPAALLAAPSLAEHTSNWAVLVCTSRFWFNYRHLANVLSIYRTVKRLGIPDSQIILMLPDDMACNPRNAFPGTVYSNADRAVDLYGDNIEVDYRGYEVTVENFIRLLTDRVGDEMPRSKRLLTDDRSNILVYMTGHGGNEFLKFQDAEEIGAWDLADAFEQMWEKRRYHEILFMIDTCQANTMYSKLYSPNIIATGSSELDQSSYSHHADNDIGVAVIDRYTYYNLEFLESEVRDTSSKKTVGDLFDSYTYEKIHSHAGVRYDLFKGGAEEARRRLVTDFFGNVQNVEVDSGKGETNASFEEEMVRLSRTIAELHKRAEEQEAAERNATASAGAKTEKKQQTRKIQHVAKPLTDDNWWTKKIVGATALAGCAALWGLGSYLESVV
;
A
#
# COMPACT_ATOMS: atom_id res chain seq x y z
N MET A 1 -27.66 44.18 55.71
CA MET A 1 -26.72 43.04 55.73
C MET A 1 -27.03 42.13 54.54
N LYS A 2 -26.08 42.11 53.59
CA LYS A 2 -25.75 41.10 52.56
C LYS A 2 -26.89 40.39 51.80
N LEU A 3 -27.14 40.85 50.57
CA LEU A 3 -27.59 39.97 49.47
C LEU A 3 -26.45 39.01 49.11
N PHE A 4 -26.71 37.71 49.12
CA PHE A 4 -25.82 36.70 48.54
C PHE A 4 -26.24 36.44 47.09
N SER A 5 -25.42 36.88 46.14
CA SER A 5 -25.49 36.43 44.75
C SER A 5 -25.00 34.99 44.67
N LEU A 6 -25.87 34.07 44.28
CA LEU A 6 -25.47 32.74 43.83
C LEU A 6 -24.87 32.86 42.41
N LEU A 7 -23.55 32.72 42.31
CA LEU A 7 -22.87 32.42 41.05
C LEU A 7 -22.87 30.90 40.91
N LEU A 8 -23.65 30.37 39.96
CA LEU A 8 -23.55 28.99 39.52
C LEU A 8 -22.29 28.87 38.63
N PRO A 9 -21.32 27.98 38.91
CA PRO A 9 -20.28 27.69 37.94
C PRO A 9 -20.90 26.83 36.84
N ALA A 10 -20.96 27.37 35.63
CA ALA A 10 -21.23 26.58 34.43
C ALA A 10 -20.03 25.65 34.20
N ALA A 11 -20.10 24.43 34.75
CA ALA A 11 -19.21 23.37 34.35
C ALA A 11 -19.50 23.05 32.88
N LEU A 12 -18.59 23.43 31.98
CA LEU A 12 -18.53 22.86 30.65
C LEU A 12 -18.31 21.36 30.82
N LEU A 13 -19.39 20.59 30.73
CA LEU A 13 -19.31 19.18 30.41
C LEU A 13 -18.76 19.11 28.99
N ALA A 14 -17.46 18.91 28.87
CA ALA A 14 -16.87 18.42 27.63
C ALA A 14 -17.58 17.08 27.35
N ALA A 15 -18.47 17.07 26.35
CA ALA A 15 -18.97 15.83 25.80
C ALA A 15 -17.73 14.97 25.45
N PRO A 16 -17.71 13.67 25.79
CA PRO A 16 -16.66 12.82 25.27
C PRO A 16 -16.78 12.87 23.76
N SER A 17 -15.85 13.55 23.08
CA SER A 17 -15.65 13.30 21.67
C SER A 17 -15.36 11.81 21.59
N LEU A 18 -16.23 11.05 20.92
CA LEU A 18 -15.81 9.77 20.34
C LEU A 18 -14.51 10.11 19.60
N ALA A 19 -13.39 9.57 20.08
CA ALA A 19 -12.08 9.88 19.52
C ALA A 19 -12.08 9.27 18.12
N GLU A 20 -12.40 10.09 17.12
CA GLU A 20 -12.27 9.75 15.72
C GLU A 20 -10.78 9.61 15.44
N HIS A 21 -10.37 8.43 14.96
CA HIS A 21 -8.98 8.17 14.59
C HIS A 21 -8.61 9.06 13.41
N THR A 22 -7.35 9.49 13.36
CA THR A 22 -6.87 10.47 12.37
C THR A 22 -6.06 9.83 11.24
N SER A 23 -5.67 8.56 11.38
CA SER A 23 -4.98 7.83 10.31
C SER A 23 -5.18 6.32 10.43
N ASN A 24 -5.11 5.64 9.29
CA ASN A 24 -5.16 4.19 9.20
C ASN A 24 -3.85 3.69 8.60
N TRP A 25 -3.28 2.67 9.25
CA TRP A 25 -2.04 2.03 8.83
C TRP A 25 -2.26 0.54 8.61
N ALA A 26 -1.47 -0.06 7.72
CA ALA A 26 -1.47 -1.49 7.50
C ALA A 26 -0.06 -2.06 7.67
N VAL A 27 0.06 -3.18 8.39
CA VAL A 27 1.28 -3.97 8.50
C VAL A 27 0.95 -5.36 7.96
N LEU A 28 1.48 -5.66 6.78
CA LEU A 28 1.12 -6.85 5.99
C LEU A 28 2.34 -7.76 5.88
N VAL A 29 2.28 -8.94 6.48
CA VAL A 29 3.44 -9.81 6.68
C VAL A 29 3.19 -11.19 6.10
N CYS A 30 3.94 -11.52 5.05
CA CYS A 30 4.11 -12.90 4.63
C CYS A 30 5.30 -13.48 5.41
N THR A 31 5.12 -14.62 6.07
CA THR A 31 6.21 -15.21 6.85
C THR A 31 6.84 -16.43 6.18
N SER A 32 6.27 -16.90 5.08
CA SER A 32 6.72 -18.12 4.40
C SER A 32 7.47 -17.85 3.11
N ARG A 33 8.54 -18.62 2.88
CA ARG A 33 9.36 -18.60 1.67
C ARG A 33 9.18 -19.87 0.84
N PHE A 34 9.81 -19.92 -0.32
CA PHE A 34 9.78 -21.01 -1.30
C PHE A 34 8.50 -21.13 -2.12
N TRP A 35 8.65 -21.66 -3.34
CA TRP A 35 7.60 -21.74 -4.36
C TRP A 35 6.32 -22.45 -3.89
N PHE A 36 6.43 -23.51 -3.10
CA PHE A 36 5.27 -24.26 -2.61
C PHE A 36 4.39 -23.46 -1.63
N ASN A 37 4.88 -22.30 -1.16
CA ASN A 37 4.16 -21.36 -0.31
C ASN A 37 3.69 -20.11 -1.07
N TYR A 38 3.62 -20.16 -2.40
CA TYR A 38 3.16 -19.07 -3.26
C TYR A 38 1.92 -18.34 -2.71
N ARG A 39 0.92 -19.10 -2.26
CA ARG A 39 -0.32 -18.57 -1.68
C ARG A 39 -0.14 -17.58 -0.54
N HIS A 40 0.85 -17.73 0.35
CA HIS A 40 1.04 -16.82 1.48
C HIS A 40 1.48 -15.43 0.99
N LEU A 41 2.31 -15.37 -0.06
CA LEU A 41 2.66 -14.11 -0.71
C LEU A 41 1.46 -13.53 -1.45
N ALA A 42 0.74 -14.34 -2.23
CA ALA A 42 -0.45 -13.90 -2.94
C ALA A 42 -1.55 -13.37 -2.00
N ASN A 43 -1.80 -14.02 -0.87
CA ASN A 43 -2.69 -13.57 0.21
C ASN A 43 -2.37 -12.12 0.63
N VAL A 44 -1.11 -11.86 0.98
CA VAL A 44 -0.63 -10.54 1.41
C VAL A 44 -0.78 -9.51 0.31
N LEU A 45 -0.42 -9.85 -0.93
CA LEU A 45 -0.58 -8.93 -2.06
C LEU A 45 -2.04 -8.60 -2.34
N SER A 46 -2.95 -9.56 -2.19
CA SER A 46 -4.39 -9.31 -2.34
C SER A 46 -4.95 -8.39 -1.26
N ILE A 47 -4.50 -8.54 0.00
CA ILE A 47 -4.86 -7.60 1.07
C ILE A 47 -4.25 -6.22 0.83
N TYR A 48 -2.97 -6.14 0.41
CA TYR A 48 -2.31 -4.89 0.02
C TYR A 48 -3.11 -4.15 -1.03
N ARG A 49 -3.55 -4.83 -2.10
CA ARG A 49 -4.37 -4.22 -3.15
C ARG A 49 -5.73 -3.75 -2.63
N THR A 50 -6.33 -4.47 -1.70
CA THR A 50 -7.60 -4.05 -1.08
C THR A 50 -7.43 -2.77 -0.29
N VAL A 51 -6.39 -2.70 0.55
CA VAL A 51 -6.02 -1.51 1.34
C VAL A 51 -5.71 -0.31 0.43
N LYS A 52 -4.95 -0.54 -0.65
CA LYS A 52 -4.66 0.47 -1.69
C LYS A 52 -5.91 0.96 -2.41
N ARG A 53 -6.81 0.04 -2.79
CA ARG A 53 -8.09 0.36 -3.45
C ARG A 53 -8.96 1.24 -2.55
N LEU A 54 -8.95 0.98 -1.24
CA LEU A 54 -9.66 1.77 -0.24
C LEU A 54 -8.88 3.03 0.20
N GLY A 55 -7.74 3.30 -0.44
CA GLY A 55 -7.09 4.61 -0.47
C GLY A 55 -5.97 4.81 0.53
N ILE A 56 -5.58 3.82 1.32
CA ILE A 56 -4.42 3.97 2.22
C ILE A 56 -3.16 4.12 1.34
N PRO A 57 -2.36 5.18 1.51
CA PRO A 57 -1.15 5.41 0.71
C PRO A 57 -0.01 4.48 1.14
N ASP A 58 0.96 4.23 0.25
CA ASP A 58 2.11 3.35 0.55
C ASP A 58 2.91 3.82 1.76
N SER A 59 2.98 5.13 1.97
CA SER A 59 3.62 5.72 3.17
C SER A 59 2.98 5.29 4.51
N GLN A 60 1.82 4.63 4.47
CA GLN A 60 1.08 4.10 5.62
C GLN A 60 0.89 2.57 5.56
N ILE A 61 1.53 1.90 4.61
CA ILE A 61 1.50 0.45 4.47
C ILE A 61 2.92 -0.06 4.65
N ILE A 62 3.13 -0.96 5.61
CA ILE A 62 4.38 -1.70 5.76
C ILE A 62 4.18 -3.09 5.17
N LEU A 63 4.91 -3.39 4.10
CA LEU A 63 4.83 -4.65 3.39
C LEU A 63 6.10 -5.49 3.56
N MET A 64 5.96 -6.70 4.12
CA MET A 64 7.07 -7.63 4.36
C MET A 64 6.90 -8.90 3.53
N LEU A 65 7.78 -9.09 2.53
CA LEU A 65 7.77 -10.27 1.65
C LEU A 65 9.12 -11.02 1.72
N PRO A 66 9.14 -12.26 2.22
CA PRO A 66 10.37 -13.02 2.47
C PRO A 66 10.93 -13.68 1.20
N ASP A 67 10.18 -13.65 0.10
CA ASP A 67 10.57 -14.23 -1.19
C ASP A 67 9.89 -13.44 -2.31
N ASP A 68 10.39 -13.57 -3.53
CA ASP A 68 9.83 -12.93 -4.72
C ASP A 68 9.33 -13.99 -5.70
N MET A 69 8.02 -14.25 -5.66
CA MET A 69 7.38 -15.21 -6.56
C MET A 69 7.27 -14.68 -8.00
N ALA A 70 7.23 -13.36 -8.20
CA ALA A 70 7.18 -12.75 -9.53
C ALA A 70 8.47 -13.04 -10.31
N CYS A 71 9.61 -12.98 -9.63
CA CYS A 71 10.93 -13.23 -10.22
C CYS A 71 11.43 -14.68 -10.07
N ASN A 72 10.62 -15.60 -9.53
CA ASN A 72 11.03 -16.99 -9.32
C ASN A 72 11.19 -17.72 -10.67
N PRO A 73 12.28 -18.47 -10.91
CA PRO A 73 12.45 -19.25 -12.14
C PRO A 73 11.38 -20.31 -12.42
N ARG A 74 10.61 -20.70 -11.40
CA ARG A 74 9.46 -21.63 -11.54
C ARG A 74 8.19 -20.93 -12.01
N ASN A 75 8.14 -19.60 -11.96
CA ASN A 75 6.97 -18.86 -12.37
C ASN A 75 6.82 -18.88 -13.89
N ALA A 76 5.76 -19.53 -14.37
CA ALA A 76 5.42 -19.57 -15.78
C ALA A 76 5.05 -18.18 -16.34
N PHE A 77 4.75 -17.20 -15.48
CA PHE A 77 4.37 -15.83 -15.81
C PHE A 77 5.33 -14.82 -15.15
N PRO A 78 6.53 -14.61 -15.71
CA PRO A 78 7.55 -13.75 -15.11
C PRO A 78 7.04 -12.33 -14.84
N GLY A 79 7.36 -11.80 -13.67
CA GLY A 79 6.99 -10.44 -13.25
C GLY A 79 5.56 -10.30 -12.74
N THR A 80 4.79 -11.40 -12.63
CA THR A 80 3.38 -11.34 -12.20
C THR A 80 3.07 -12.35 -11.09
N VAL A 81 2.04 -12.04 -10.30
CA VAL A 81 1.51 -12.92 -9.24
C VAL A 81 -0.01 -12.96 -9.33
N TYR A 82 -0.64 -14.12 -9.19
CA TYR A 82 -2.09 -14.29 -9.32
C TYR A 82 -2.67 -15.10 -8.15
N SER A 83 -3.83 -14.72 -7.62
CA SER A 83 -4.54 -15.49 -6.57
C SER A 83 -5.67 -16.38 -7.11
N ASN A 84 -5.83 -16.47 -8.42
CA ASN A 84 -6.87 -17.24 -9.08
C ASN A 84 -6.44 -17.71 -10.48
N ALA A 85 -7.06 -18.79 -10.95
CA ALA A 85 -6.67 -19.44 -12.21
C ALA A 85 -7.11 -18.66 -13.47
N ASP A 86 -8.12 -17.79 -13.36
CA ASP A 86 -8.52 -16.92 -14.47
C ASP A 86 -7.52 -15.78 -14.71
N ARG A 87 -6.60 -15.54 -13.76
CA ARG A 87 -5.56 -14.50 -13.81
C ARG A 87 -6.11 -13.11 -14.12
N ALA A 88 -7.32 -12.82 -13.65
CA ALA A 88 -8.00 -11.56 -13.91
C ALA A 88 -7.23 -10.33 -13.39
N VAL A 89 -6.47 -10.51 -12.31
CA VAL A 89 -5.75 -9.41 -11.65
C VAL A 89 -4.33 -9.85 -11.32
N ASP A 90 -3.34 -9.19 -11.92
CA ASP A 90 -1.95 -9.28 -11.46
C ASP A 90 -1.80 -8.54 -10.13
N LEU A 91 -1.42 -9.30 -9.11
CA LEU A 91 -1.27 -8.85 -7.74
C LEU A 91 0.03 -8.06 -7.52
N TYR A 92 1.07 -8.36 -8.29
CA TYR A 92 2.37 -7.70 -8.18
C TYR A 92 2.31 -6.32 -8.83
N GLY A 93 1.88 -6.25 -10.11
CA GLY A 93 1.71 -5.01 -10.85
C GLY A 93 2.98 -4.14 -10.90
N ASP A 94 2.82 -2.89 -11.36
CA ASP A 94 3.95 -1.98 -11.55
C ASP A 94 4.29 -1.14 -10.29
N ASN A 95 3.40 -1.07 -9.30
CA ASN A 95 3.43 -0.08 -8.21
C ASN A 95 3.36 -0.71 -6.81
N ILE A 96 4.00 -1.85 -6.62
CA ILE A 96 4.14 -2.48 -5.29
C ILE A 96 5.36 -1.90 -4.56
N GLU A 97 5.14 -1.34 -3.36
CA GLU A 97 6.21 -0.90 -2.48
C GLU A 97 6.44 -1.96 -1.39
N VAL A 98 7.46 -2.80 -1.60
CA VAL A 98 7.86 -3.79 -0.58
C VAL A 98 8.93 -3.18 0.33
N ASP A 99 8.63 -3.03 1.61
CA ASP A 99 9.52 -2.40 2.59
C ASP A 99 10.60 -3.36 3.08
N TYR A 100 10.21 -4.54 3.55
CA TYR A 100 11.16 -5.58 4.00
C TYR A 100 11.17 -6.71 3.00
N ARG A 101 12.33 -6.97 2.39
CA ARG A 101 12.49 -7.94 1.30
C ARG A 101 13.40 -9.08 1.72
N GLY A 102 13.04 -10.30 1.34
CA GLY A 102 13.92 -11.45 1.47
C GLY A 102 14.39 -11.65 2.91
N TYR A 103 15.70 -11.67 3.13
CA TYR A 103 16.33 -11.86 4.44
C TYR A 103 16.04 -10.75 5.47
N GLU A 104 15.43 -9.63 5.08
CA GLU A 104 15.03 -8.60 6.03
C GLU A 104 13.72 -8.97 6.78
N VAL A 105 12.97 -9.97 6.31
CA VAL A 105 11.73 -10.43 6.95
C VAL A 105 12.04 -11.39 8.09
N THR A 106 12.51 -10.86 9.22
CA THR A 106 12.85 -11.62 10.42
C THR A 106 11.91 -11.29 11.58
N VAL A 107 11.86 -12.17 12.58
CA VAL A 107 11.09 -11.89 13.81
C VAL A 107 11.61 -10.62 14.48
N GLU A 108 12.93 -10.46 14.54
CA GLU A 108 13.58 -9.28 15.11
C GLU A 108 13.14 -7.98 14.43
N ASN A 109 13.20 -7.91 13.10
CA ASN A 109 12.82 -6.69 12.37
C ASN A 109 11.35 -6.36 12.53
N PHE A 110 10.48 -7.37 12.54
CA PHE A 110 9.05 -7.18 12.78
C PHE A 110 8.79 -6.63 14.20
N ILE A 111 9.39 -7.20 15.24
CA ILE A 111 9.25 -6.70 16.62
C ILE A 111 9.84 -5.30 16.76
N ARG A 112 10.99 -5.01 16.14
CA ARG A 112 11.60 -3.67 16.15
C ARG A 112 10.71 -2.62 15.47
N LEU A 113 10.07 -2.97 14.36
CA LEU A 113 9.09 -2.13 13.67
C LEU A 113 7.92 -1.78 14.61
N LEU A 114 7.29 -2.81 15.19
CA LEU A 114 6.15 -2.64 16.10
C LEU A 114 6.53 -1.84 17.36
N THR A 115 7.75 -1.97 17.86
CA THR A 115 8.16 -1.33 19.13
C THR A 115 8.91 0.00 18.96
N ASP A 116 9.10 0.49 17.73
CA ASP A 116 9.90 1.67 17.39
C ASP A 116 11.36 1.56 17.86
N ARG A 117 11.95 0.39 17.64
CA ARG A 117 13.35 0.08 17.98
C ARG A 117 14.19 -0.12 16.72
N VAL A 118 13.94 0.71 15.71
CA VAL A 118 14.71 0.76 14.46
C VAL A 118 15.69 1.94 14.50
N GLY A 119 16.92 1.74 14.04
CA GLY A 119 17.98 2.76 14.10
C GLY A 119 17.71 3.98 13.21
N ASP A 120 18.23 5.15 13.59
CA ASP A 120 18.01 6.44 12.92
C ASP A 120 18.36 6.44 11.42
N GLU A 121 19.25 5.55 10.99
CA GLU A 121 19.63 5.32 9.61
C GLU A 121 18.53 4.69 8.74
N MET A 122 17.52 4.07 9.34
CA MET A 122 16.47 3.36 8.61
C MET A 122 15.52 4.34 7.92
N PRO A 123 15.21 4.12 6.63
CA PRO A 123 14.35 5.01 5.86
C PRO A 123 12.94 5.06 6.44
N ARG A 124 12.21 6.15 6.13
CA ARG A 124 10.84 6.35 6.61
C ARG A 124 9.89 5.20 6.24
N SER A 125 10.06 4.59 5.07
CA SER A 125 9.22 3.47 4.61
C SER A 125 9.36 2.21 5.49
N LYS A 126 10.46 2.09 6.26
CA LYS A 126 10.69 1.00 7.23
C LYS A 126 10.32 1.39 8.66
N ARG A 127 9.42 2.37 8.82
CA ARG A 127 8.99 2.87 10.13
C ARG A 127 7.47 2.93 10.21
N LEU A 128 6.91 2.39 11.27
CA LEU A 128 5.49 2.46 11.58
C LEU A 128 5.18 3.78 12.31
N LEU A 129 4.97 4.89 11.61
CA LEU A 129 4.85 6.22 12.24
C LEU A 129 3.44 6.51 12.80
N THR A 130 2.94 5.61 13.64
CA THR A 130 1.62 5.66 14.28
C THR A 130 1.64 6.34 15.65
N ASP A 131 0.46 6.81 16.09
CA ASP A 131 0.21 7.50 17.35
C ASP A 131 -1.09 7.00 18.04
N ASP A 132 -1.53 7.66 19.12
CA ASP A 132 -2.73 7.31 19.89
C ASP A 132 -4.06 7.58 19.18
N ARG A 133 -4.00 8.09 17.94
CA ARG A 133 -5.15 8.30 17.04
C ARG A 133 -5.00 7.50 15.75
N SER A 134 -4.11 6.52 15.70
CA SER A 134 -3.87 5.69 14.53
C SER A 134 -4.53 4.32 14.69
N ASN A 135 -5.42 3.93 13.77
CA ASN A 135 -5.87 2.54 13.69
C ASN A 135 -4.90 1.73 12.85
N ILE A 136 -4.67 0.48 13.23
CA ILE A 136 -3.69 -0.38 12.56
C ILE A 136 -4.33 -1.72 12.19
N LEU A 137 -4.32 -2.05 10.90
CA LEU A 137 -4.53 -3.40 10.42
C LEU A 137 -3.19 -4.15 10.48
N VAL A 138 -3.10 -5.20 11.28
CA VAL A 138 -1.97 -6.13 11.26
C VAL A 138 -2.44 -7.44 10.67
N TYR A 139 -2.03 -7.74 9.44
CA TYR A 139 -2.36 -8.99 8.76
C TYR A 139 -1.11 -9.85 8.58
N MET A 140 -1.17 -11.09 9.08
CA MET A 140 -0.06 -12.04 8.98
C MET A 140 -0.54 -13.36 8.38
N THR A 141 0.27 -13.96 7.53
CA THR A 141 -0.03 -15.29 6.96
C THR A 141 1.23 -16.12 6.78
N GLY A 142 1.09 -17.42 7.03
CA GLY A 142 2.18 -18.36 6.93
C GLY A 142 1.86 -19.71 7.55
N HIS A 143 2.92 -20.45 7.91
CA HIS A 143 2.80 -21.70 8.64
C HIS A 143 3.02 -21.48 10.13
N GLY A 144 2.25 -22.16 10.96
CA GLY A 144 2.30 -22.01 12.40
C GLY A 144 1.64 -23.19 13.09
N GLY A 145 1.40 -23.03 14.39
CA GLY A 145 0.76 -24.03 15.22
C GLY A 145 0.37 -23.42 16.56
N ASN A 146 0.28 -24.26 17.59
CA ASN A 146 -0.14 -23.82 18.92
C ASN A 146 0.81 -22.74 19.48
N GLU A 147 0.34 -21.50 19.49
CA GLU A 147 1.02 -20.31 20.02
C GLU A 147 2.32 -19.90 19.28
N PHE A 148 2.53 -20.34 18.03
CA PHE A 148 3.65 -19.86 17.21
C PHE A 148 3.33 -19.69 15.71
N LEU A 149 4.06 -18.80 15.05
CA LEU A 149 4.09 -18.62 13.59
C LEU A 149 5.53 -18.64 13.09
N LYS A 150 5.83 -19.46 12.08
CA LYS A 150 7.16 -19.60 11.50
C LYS A 150 7.49 -18.43 10.59
N PHE A 151 8.72 -17.92 10.72
CA PHE A 151 9.35 -16.94 9.84
C PHE A 151 10.45 -17.62 9.01
N GLN A 152 10.32 -17.53 7.70
CA GLN A 152 11.26 -18.03 6.70
C GLN A 152 11.68 -19.50 6.86
N ASP A 153 10.86 -20.33 7.53
CA ASP A 153 11.21 -21.73 7.86
C ASP A 153 12.49 -21.86 8.72
N ALA A 154 12.87 -20.80 9.44
CA ALA A 154 14.10 -20.74 10.24
C ALA A 154 13.86 -20.25 11.68
N GLU A 155 12.97 -19.28 11.86
CA GLU A 155 12.62 -18.68 13.14
C GLU A 155 11.14 -18.86 13.44
N GLU A 156 10.73 -18.63 14.68
CA GLU A 156 9.34 -18.65 15.11
C GLU A 156 9.06 -17.43 15.98
N ILE A 157 7.92 -16.77 15.76
CA ILE A 157 7.38 -15.77 16.68
C ILE A 157 6.28 -16.42 17.52
N GLY A 158 6.33 -16.23 18.83
CA GLY A 158 5.32 -16.75 19.76
C GLY A 158 4.14 -15.81 19.99
N ALA A 159 3.03 -16.34 20.50
CA ALA A 159 1.89 -15.55 20.95
C ALA A 159 2.26 -14.53 22.04
N TRP A 160 3.22 -14.87 22.90
CA TRP A 160 3.76 -13.97 23.93
C TRP A 160 4.57 -12.82 23.34
N ASP A 161 5.41 -13.07 22.32
CA ASP A 161 6.20 -12.02 21.67
C ASP A 161 5.28 -10.96 21.03
N LEU A 162 4.17 -11.40 20.42
CA LEU A 162 3.14 -10.51 19.88
C LEU A 162 2.44 -9.71 20.99
N ALA A 163 2.08 -10.37 22.09
CA ALA A 163 1.43 -9.72 23.23
C ALA A 163 2.31 -8.62 23.82
N ASP A 164 3.59 -8.91 24.06
CA ASP A 164 4.56 -7.98 24.62
C ASP A 164 4.89 -6.84 23.64
N ALA A 165 4.87 -7.10 22.33
CA ALA A 165 5.05 -6.06 21.30
C ALA A 165 3.87 -5.10 21.25
N PHE A 166 2.63 -5.61 21.24
CA PHE A 166 1.43 -4.78 21.29
C PHE A 166 1.32 -4.01 22.61
N GLU A 167 1.75 -4.58 23.74
CA GLU A 167 1.80 -3.84 25.00
C GLU A 167 2.78 -2.68 24.93
N GLN A 168 3.98 -2.89 24.39
CA GLN A 168 4.92 -1.80 24.21
C GLN A 168 4.38 -0.71 23.28
N MET A 169 3.60 -1.07 22.26
CA MET A 169 2.90 -0.09 21.43
C MET A 169 1.87 0.70 22.25
N TRP A 170 1.13 0.03 23.11
CA TRP A 170 0.12 0.65 23.97
C TRP A 170 0.75 1.63 24.98
N GLU A 171 1.78 1.19 25.71
CA GLU A 171 2.50 2.02 26.68
C GLU A 171 3.12 3.26 26.02
N LYS A 172 3.60 3.11 24.77
CA LYS A 172 4.16 4.21 23.97
C LYS A 172 3.12 5.02 23.22
N ARG A 173 1.82 4.75 23.39
CA ARG A 173 0.72 5.47 22.72
C ARG A 173 0.85 5.47 21.20
N ARG A 174 1.12 4.29 20.62
CA ARG A 174 1.36 4.11 19.18
C ARG A 174 0.18 3.51 18.43
N TYR A 175 -0.96 3.34 19.06
CA TYR A 175 -2.20 3.00 18.38
C TYR A 175 -3.41 3.52 19.15
N HIS A 176 -4.49 3.77 18.40
CA HIS A 176 -5.84 3.94 18.92
C HIS A 176 -6.52 2.58 19.07
N GLU A 177 -6.62 1.85 17.95
CA GLU A 177 -7.21 0.52 17.83
C GLU A 177 -6.40 -0.37 16.88
N ILE A 178 -6.32 -1.67 17.17
CA ILE A 178 -5.67 -2.67 16.30
C ILE A 178 -6.71 -3.69 15.85
N LEU A 179 -6.75 -3.96 14.55
CA LEU A 179 -7.36 -5.16 13.99
C LEU A 179 -6.24 -6.14 13.62
N PHE A 180 -6.08 -7.20 14.42
CA PHE A 180 -5.11 -8.25 14.20
C PHE A 180 -5.76 -9.45 13.51
N MET A 181 -5.35 -9.72 12.27
CA MET A 181 -5.85 -10.82 11.44
C MET A 181 -4.71 -11.78 11.13
N ILE A 182 -4.92 -13.08 11.36
CA ILE A 182 -3.87 -14.06 11.14
C ILE A 182 -4.37 -15.34 10.46
N ASP A 183 -3.75 -15.69 9.33
CA ASP A 183 -4.08 -16.88 8.55
C ASP A 183 -2.96 -17.93 8.63
N THR A 184 -3.16 -18.92 9.52
CA THR A 184 -2.24 -20.04 9.77
C THR A 184 -2.98 -21.19 10.46
N CYS A 185 -2.39 -22.38 10.49
CA CYS A 185 -2.84 -23.46 11.38
C CYS A 185 -2.83 -22.99 12.84
N GLN A 186 -3.90 -23.31 13.58
CA GLN A 186 -4.11 -22.95 14.98
C GLN A 186 -4.00 -21.44 15.25
N ALA A 187 -4.35 -20.62 14.26
CA ALA A 187 -4.30 -19.17 14.30
C ALA A 187 -4.92 -18.54 15.56
N ASN A 188 -6.01 -19.11 16.09
CA ASN A 188 -6.72 -18.55 17.24
C ASN A 188 -5.87 -18.56 18.53
N THR A 189 -4.85 -19.41 18.59
CA THR A 189 -3.91 -19.47 19.73
C THR A 189 -2.96 -18.28 19.76
N MET A 190 -2.68 -17.64 18.61
CA MET A 190 -1.72 -16.54 18.48
C MET A 190 -2.15 -15.28 19.20
N TYR A 191 -3.46 -15.02 19.30
CA TYR A 191 -3.96 -13.88 20.04
C TYR A 191 -4.42 -14.23 21.46
N SER A 192 -4.25 -15.47 21.92
CA SER A 192 -4.74 -15.91 23.24
C SER A 192 -4.02 -15.23 24.41
N LYS A 193 -2.78 -14.78 24.20
CA LYS A 193 -1.95 -14.12 25.21
C LYS A 193 -2.02 -12.60 25.19
N LEU A 194 -2.70 -12.00 24.21
CA LEU A 194 -2.83 -10.54 24.16
C LEU A 194 -3.53 -10.02 25.42
N TYR A 195 -3.04 -8.92 25.96
CA TYR A 195 -3.57 -8.32 27.19
C TYR A 195 -3.70 -6.79 27.12
N SER A 196 -3.20 -6.16 26.05
CA SER A 196 -3.33 -4.73 25.81
C SER A 196 -4.72 -4.36 25.29
N PRO A 197 -5.28 -3.21 25.69
CA PRO A 197 -6.65 -2.84 25.33
C PRO A 197 -6.78 -2.45 23.85
N ASN A 198 -8.02 -2.32 23.39
CA ASN A 198 -8.40 -1.83 22.06
C ASN A 198 -7.89 -2.69 20.89
N ILE A 199 -7.79 -4.00 21.11
CA ILE A 199 -7.43 -4.97 20.07
C ILE A 199 -8.63 -5.84 19.73
N ILE A 200 -8.96 -5.88 18.44
CA ILE A 200 -9.86 -6.86 17.83
C ILE A 200 -8.96 -7.89 17.15
N ALA A 201 -9.11 -9.17 17.48
CA ALA A 201 -8.29 -10.21 16.87
C ALA A 201 -9.14 -11.29 16.21
N THR A 202 -8.73 -11.78 15.05
CA THR A 202 -9.36 -12.91 14.37
C THR A 202 -8.32 -13.81 13.73
N GLY A 203 -8.62 -15.12 13.71
CA GLY A 203 -7.73 -16.15 13.20
C GLY A 203 -8.48 -17.14 12.34
N SER A 204 -7.77 -17.82 11.44
CA SER A 204 -8.38 -18.74 10.48
C SER A 204 -8.79 -20.11 11.05
N SER A 205 -8.22 -20.55 12.17
CA SER A 205 -8.44 -21.89 12.72
C SER A 205 -8.22 -21.99 14.23
N GLU A 206 -9.02 -22.84 14.89
CA GLU A 206 -8.91 -23.13 16.32
C GLU A 206 -7.71 -24.03 16.68
N LEU A 207 -7.45 -24.17 17.98
CA LEU A 207 -6.53 -25.18 18.50
C LEU A 207 -6.87 -26.56 17.92
N ASP A 208 -5.84 -27.33 17.57
CA ASP A 208 -5.97 -28.65 16.92
C ASP A 208 -6.59 -28.66 15.51
N GLN A 209 -6.78 -27.50 14.87
CA GLN A 209 -7.23 -27.40 13.47
C GLN A 209 -6.12 -26.88 12.54
N SER A 210 -6.14 -27.34 11.30
CA SER A 210 -5.31 -26.78 10.22
C SER A 210 -6.04 -25.60 9.55
N SER A 211 -5.28 -24.69 8.94
CA SER A 211 -5.81 -23.80 7.90
C SER A 211 -5.63 -24.47 6.53
N TYR A 212 -6.45 -24.07 5.56
CA TYR A 212 -6.53 -24.76 4.28
C TYR A 212 -6.32 -23.81 3.10
N SER A 213 -5.53 -24.29 2.14
CA SER A 213 -5.39 -23.63 0.84
C SER A 213 -6.67 -23.69 0.01
N HIS A 214 -6.81 -22.76 -0.92
CA HIS A 214 -7.86 -22.67 -1.92
C HIS A 214 -7.25 -22.48 -3.32
N HIS A 215 -8.03 -22.72 -4.38
CA HIS A 215 -7.63 -22.59 -5.79
C HIS A 215 -6.22 -23.12 -6.12
N ALA A 216 -6.15 -24.36 -6.62
CA ALA A 216 -4.94 -24.85 -7.26
C ALA A 216 -4.86 -24.34 -8.70
N ASP A 217 -3.69 -23.84 -9.10
CA ASP A 217 -3.42 -23.44 -10.48
C ASP A 217 -2.44 -24.45 -11.11
N ASN A 218 -2.82 -25.02 -12.26
CA ASN A 218 -2.02 -26.04 -12.92
C ASN A 218 -0.80 -25.48 -13.66
N ASP A 219 -0.86 -24.23 -14.13
CA ASP A 219 0.24 -23.57 -14.84
C ASP A 219 1.32 -23.13 -13.82
N ILE A 220 0.92 -22.70 -12.63
CA ILE A 220 1.81 -22.34 -11.51
C ILE A 220 2.25 -23.61 -10.74
N GLY A 221 1.40 -24.64 -10.71
CA GLY A 221 1.67 -25.96 -10.14
C GLY A 221 1.49 -26.06 -8.61
N VAL A 222 0.91 -25.04 -7.97
CA VAL A 222 0.66 -24.98 -6.52
C VAL A 222 -0.66 -24.27 -6.22
N ALA A 223 -1.11 -24.32 -4.97
CA ALA A 223 -2.23 -23.48 -4.53
C ALA A 223 -1.83 -22.00 -4.47
N VAL A 224 -2.73 -21.13 -4.90
CA VAL A 224 -2.44 -19.70 -5.11
C VAL A 224 -3.06 -18.77 -4.09
N ILE A 225 -3.93 -19.26 -3.21
CA ILE A 225 -4.53 -18.46 -2.13
C ILE A 225 -4.97 -19.38 -0.97
N ASP A 226 -5.15 -18.87 0.24
CA ASP A 226 -5.76 -19.63 1.35
C ASP A 226 -7.26 -19.31 1.51
N ARG A 227 -8.02 -20.27 2.06
CA ARG A 227 -9.49 -20.19 2.17
C ARG A 227 -9.93 -18.99 3.00
N TYR A 228 -9.37 -18.85 4.20
CA TYR A 228 -9.74 -17.76 5.10
C TYR A 228 -9.50 -16.40 4.44
N THR A 229 -8.33 -16.23 3.82
CA THR A 229 -8.00 -15.01 3.10
C THR A 229 -8.89 -14.79 1.88
N TYR A 230 -9.17 -15.83 1.09
CA TYR A 230 -10.07 -15.75 -0.06
C TYR A 230 -11.47 -15.25 0.33
N TYR A 231 -12.08 -15.79 1.39
CA TYR A 231 -13.42 -15.37 1.81
C TYR A 231 -13.46 -13.99 2.47
N ASN A 232 -12.37 -13.57 3.12
CA ASN A 232 -12.20 -12.18 3.52
C ASN A 232 -12.18 -11.24 2.30
N LEU A 233 -11.38 -11.57 1.29
CA LEU A 233 -11.30 -10.78 0.05
C LEU A 233 -12.63 -10.77 -0.71
N GLU A 234 -13.35 -11.90 -0.78
CA GLU A 234 -14.69 -11.98 -1.36
C GLU A 234 -15.64 -10.97 -0.71
N PHE A 235 -15.68 -10.92 0.64
CA PHE A 235 -16.47 -9.94 1.37
C PHE A 235 -16.02 -8.51 1.10
N LEU A 236 -14.71 -8.24 1.19
CA LEU A 236 -14.15 -6.90 0.99
C LEU A 236 -14.39 -6.38 -0.43
N GLU A 237 -14.36 -7.23 -1.45
CA GLU A 237 -14.61 -6.86 -2.84
C GLU A 237 -16.09 -6.68 -3.17
N SER A 238 -16.96 -7.51 -2.60
CA SER A 238 -18.39 -7.47 -2.90
C SER A 238 -19.14 -6.41 -2.09
N GLU A 239 -18.83 -6.31 -0.79
CA GLU A 239 -19.58 -5.52 0.20
C GLU A 239 -18.87 -4.20 0.59
N VAL A 240 -17.55 -4.08 0.40
CA VAL A 240 -16.73 -2.89 0.78
C VAL A 240 -16.04 -2.30 -0.45
N ARG A 241 -16.85 -1.77 -1.36
CA ARG A 241 -16.38 -1.27 -2.67
C ARG A 241 -15.61 0.04 -2.58
N ASP A 242 -15.99 0.90 -1.64
CA ASP A 242 -15.40 2.21 -1.42
C ASP A 242 -15.43 2.60 0.07
N THR A 243 -14.79 3.72 0.40
CA THR A 243 -14.65 4.22 1.78
C THR A 243 -15.97 4.69 2.41
N SER A 244 -17.05 4.87 1.64
CA SER A 244 -18.37 5.23 2.16
C SER A 244 -19.17 4.02 2.68
N SER A 245 -18.64 2.80 2.50
CA SER A 245 -19.27 1.59 3.01
C SER A 245 -19.48 1.65 4.52
N LYS A 246 -20.69 1.26 4.94
CA LYS A 246 -21.08 1.19 6.36
C LYS A 246 -21.01 -0.23 6.91
N LYS A 247 -20.36 -1.14 6.18
CA LYS A 247 -20.17 -2.52 6.62
C LYS A 247 -19.24 -2.53 7.82
N THR A 248 -19.65 -3.28 8.81
CA THR A 248 -18.97 -3.37 10.08
C THR A 248 -18.03 -4.56 10.11
N VAL A 249 -17.08 -4.51 11.02
CA VAL A 249 -16.22 -5.64 11.38
C VAL A 249 -17.07 -6.82 11.85
N GLY A 250 -18.20 -6.56 12.52
CA GLY A 250 -19.21 -7.59 12.82
C GLY A 250 -19.78 -8.27 11.58
N ASP A 251 -20.16 -7.50 10.55
CA ASP A 251 -20.68 -8.07 9.29
C ASP A 251 -19.64 -8.93 8.57
N LEU A 252 -18.36 -8.53 8.60
CA LEU A 252 -17.26 -9.32 8.07
C LEU A 252 -17.15 -10.66 8.81
N PHE A 253 -17.17 -10.63 10.14
CA PHE A 253 -17.04 -11.84 10.95
C PHE A 253 -18.27 -12.76 10.86
N ASP A 254 -19.45 -12.21 10.66
CA ASP A 254 -20.67 -13.00 10.44
C ASP A 254 -20.68 -13.70 9.07
N SER A 255 -19.82 -13.26 8.13
CA SER A 255 -19.62 -13.95 6.86
C SER A 255 -18.79 -15.24 6.98
N TYR A 256 -18.14 -15.46 8.12
CA TYR A 256 -17.30 -16.64 8.34
C TYR A 256 -18.15 -17.86 8.66
N THR A 257 -18.10 -18.86 7.77
CA THR A 257 -18.76 -20.15 8.01
C THR A 257 -17.79 -21.30 7.80
N TYR A 258 -18.01 -22.39 8.53
CA TYR A 258 -17.19 -23.59 8.41
C TYR A 258 -17.23 -24.17 6.99
N GLU A 259 -18.37 -24.10 6.30
CA GLU A 259 -18.54 -24.61 4.93
C GLU A 259 -17.67 -23.87 3.92
N LYS A 260 -17.42 -22.57 4.15
CA LYS A 260 -16.52 -21.77 3.34
C LYS A 260 -15.06 -22.07 3.72
N ILE A 261 -14.72 -21.81 4.98
CA ILE A 261 -13.33 -21.72 5.45
C ILE A 261 -12.71 -23.11 5.68
N HIS A 262 -13.53 -24.12 5.99
CA HIS A 262 -13.15 -25.49 6.38
C HIS A 262 -12.41 -25.61 7.73
N SER A 263 -12.42 -24.52 8.50
CA SER A 263 -11.95 -24.45 9.89
C SER A 263 -12.79 -23.43 10.65
N HIS A 264 -12.71 -23.48 11.97
CA HIS A 264 -13.41 -22.54 12.84
C HIS A 264 -12.59 -21.25 12.97
N ALA A 265 -12.98 -20.24 12.19
CA ALA A 265 -12.40 -18.91 12.33
C ALA A 265 -12.80 -18.32 13.69
N GLY A 266 -11.82 -17.90 14.47
CA GLY A 266 -12.05 -17.33 15.79
C GLY A 266 -12.08 -15.81 15.75
N VAL A 267 -12.74 -15.22 16.74
CA VAL A 267 -12.68 -13.78 17.00
C VAL A 267 -12.62 -13.51 18.50
N ARG A 268 -11.83 -12.50 18.88
CA ARG A 268 -11.62 -12.06 20.26
C ARG A 268 -11.84 -10.55 20.38
N TYR A 269 -12.60 -10.13 21.40
CA TYR A 269 -13.00 -8.72 21.62
C TYR A 269 -12.94 -8.28 23.09
N ASP A 270 -12.56 -9.15 24.03
CA ASP A 270 -12.57 -8.86 25.47
C ASP A 270 -11.61 -7.73 25.88
N LEU A 271 -10.60 -7.47 25.05
CA LEU A 271 -9.66 -6.37 25.23
C LEU A 271 -10.21 -5.02 24.74
N PHE A 272 -11.30 -5.03 23.99
CA PHE A 272 -11.87 -3.83 23.42
C PHE A 272 -12.77 -3.12 24.44
N LYS A 273 -12.58 -1.80 24.63
CA LYS A 273 -13.42 -1.03 25.54
C LYS A 273 -14.86 -1.01 25.03
N GLY A 274 -15.80 -1.48 25.87
CA GLY A 274 -17.20 -1.66 25.47
C GLY A 274 -17.52 -3.09 24.98
N GLY A 275 -16.53 -3.97 24.95
CA GLY A 275 -16.69 -5.40 24.65
C GLY A 275 -17.10 -5.68 23.20
N ALA A 276 -17.72 -6.85 23.00
CA ALA A 276 -18.04 -7.37 21.67
C ALA A 276 -18.98 -6.47 20.87
N GLU A 277 -19.98 -5.84 21.49
CA GLU A 277 -20.90 -4.97 20.75
C GLU A 277 -20.17 -3.77 20.14
N GLU A 278 -19.27 -3.14 20.91
CA GLU A 278 -18.58 -1.94 20.44
C GLU A 278 -17.51 -2.28 19.41
N ALA A 279 -16.77 -3.37 19.62
CA ALA A 279 -15.81 -3.87 18.66
C ALA A 279 -16.46 -4.22 17.32
N ARG A 280 -17.61 -4.92 17.36
CA ARG A 280 -18.34 -5.34 16.15
C ARG A 280 -18.99 -4.18 15.41
N ARG A 281 -19.27 -3.05 16.08
CA ARG A 281 -19.83 -1.84 15.45
C ARG A 281 -18.81 -1.05 14.63
N ARG A 282 -17.51 -1.27 14.80
CA ARG A 282 -16.47 -0.58 14.02
C ARG A 282 -16.61 -0.88 12.55
N LEU A 283 -16.38 0.12 11.72
CA LEU A 283 -16.46 -0.04 10.27
C LEU A 283 -15.25 -0.82 9.78
N VAL A 284 -15.42 -1.62 8.73
CA VAL A 284 -14.27 -2.23 8.06
C VAL A 284 -13.33 -1.14 7.52
N THR A 285 -13.88 -0.02 7.08
CA THR A 285 -13.12 1.14 6.60
C THR A 285 -12.31 1.84 7.69
N ASP A 286 -12.60 1.61 8.98
CA ASP A 286 -11.80 2.11 10.09
C ASP A 286 -10.42 1.44 10.17
N PHE A 287 -10.21 0.31 9.47
CA PHE A 287 -8.93 -0.41 9.41
C PHE A 287 -8.40 -0.57 7.98
N PHE A 288 -9.28 -0.73 6.99
CA PHE A 288 -8.89 -0.98 5.59
C PHE A 288 -8.93 0.27 4.71
N GLY A 289 -9.65 1.32 5.11
CA GLY A 289 -9.87 2.53 4.29
C GLY A 289 -9.01 3.70 4.70
N ASN A 290 -8.87 4.68 3.80
CA ASN A 290 -8.22 5.95 4.14
C ASN A 290 -9.12 6.85 4.97
N VAL A 291 -8.53 7.58 5.91
CA VAL A 291 -9.17 8.70 6.59
C VAL A 291 -8.81 9.97 5.83
N GLN A 292 -9.69 10.41 4.93
CA GLN A 292 -9.55 11.72 4.31
C GLN A 292 -10.22 12.78 5.17
N ASN A 293 -9.43 13.50 5.95
CA ASN A 293 -9.87 14.79 6.50
C ASN A 293 -9.90 15.79 5.35
N VAL A 294 -11.04 15.88 4.65
CA VAL A 294 -11.30 17.02 3.77
C VAL A 294 -11.62 18.19 4.69
N GLU A 295 -10.60 18.99 5.01
CA GLU A 295 -10.83 20.36 5.49
C GLU A 295 -11.47 21.12 4.33
N VAL A 296 -12.81 21.08 4.25
CA VAL A 296 -13.55 22.04 3.45
C VAL A 296 -13.37 23.35 4.19
N ASP A 297 -12.40 24.15 3.75
CA ASP A 297 -12.28 25.54 4.15
C ASP A 297 -13.57 26.23 3.73
N SER A 298 -14.58 26.15 4.60
CA SER A 298 -15.79 26.94 4.54
C SER A 298 -15.43 28.32 5.09
N GLY A 299 -14.40 28.90 4.45
CA GLY A 299 -13.99 30.26 4.57
C GLY A 299 -15.18 31.13 4.24
N LYS A 300 -15.54 31.97 5.20
CA LYS A 300 -16.54 33.02 5.06
C LYS A 300 -16.31 33.77 3.74
N GLY A 301 -17.18 33.55 2.76
CA GLY A 301 -17.73 34.59 1.88
C GLY A 301 -16.82 35.43 0.98
N GLU A 302 -15.53 35.16 0.80
CA GLU A 302 -14.65 36.05 0.01
C GLU A 302 -13.59 35.31 -0.86
N THR A 303 -13.92 34.31 -1.67
CA THR A 303 -12.95 33.82 -2.70
C THR A 303 -13.51 33.21 -3.98
N ASN A 304 -14.83 33.03 -4.15
CA ASN A 304 -15.37 32.49 -5.41
C ASN A 304 -15.16 33.43 -6.61
N ALA A 305 -15.00 34.74 -6.39
CA ALA A 305 -14.74 35.69 -7.47
C ALA A 305 -13.31 35.60 -8.02
N SER A 306 -12.33 35.28 -7.16
CA SER A 306 -10.91 35.23 -7.52
C SER A 306 -10.61 34.07 -8.46
N PHE A 307 -11.16 32.89 -8.16
CA PHE A 307 -10.89 31.68 -8.93
C PHE A 307 -11.56 31.70 -10.30
N GLU A 308 -12.80 32.19 -10.37
CA GLU A 308 -13.49 32.42 -11.64
C GLU A 308 -12.76 33.47 -12.50
N GLU A 309 -12.24 34.54 -11.88
CA GLU A 309 -11.45 35.55 -12.60
C GLU A 309 -10.12 34.97 -13.13
N GLU A 310 -9.44 34.13 -12.36
CA GLU A 310 -8.23 33.43 -12.80
C GLU A 310 -8.51 32.42 -13.93
N MET A 311 -9.61 31.66 -13.86
CA MET A 311 -10.01 30.72 -14.90
C MET A 311 -10.39 31.44 -16.21
N VAL A 312 -11.04 32.62 -16.11
CA VAL A 312 -11.32 33.48 -17.26
C VAL A 312 -10.04 34.11 -17.83
N ARG A 313 -9.07 34.50 -17.00
CA ARG A 313 -7.76 34.97 -17.48
C ARG A 313 -6.98 33.86 -18.17
N LEU A 314 -7.01 32.65 -17.63
CA LEU A 314 -6.32 31.50 -18.20
C LEU A 314 -6.91 31.13 -19.57
N SER A 315 -8.23 31.07 -19.69
CA SER A 315 -8.91 30.78 -20.97
C SER A 315 -8.62 31.83 -22.05
N ARG A 316 -8.58 33.13 -21.69
CA ARG A 316 -8.15 34.19 -22.64
C ARG A 316 -6.70 34.03 -23.07
N THR A 317 -5.82 33.67 -22.15
CA THR A 317 -4.39 33.47 -22.45
C THR A 317 -4.20 32.28 -23.39
N ILE A 318 -4.94 31.19 -23.19
CA ILE A 318 -4.91 30.01 -24.07
C ILE A 318 -5.40 30.38 -25.48
N ALA A 319 -6.49 31.15 -25.59
CA ALA A 319 -7.01 31.61 -26.88
C ALA A 319 -6.02 32.51 -27.64
N GLU A 320 -5.35 33.42 -26.93
CA GLU A 320 -4.30 34.29 -27.49
C GLU A 320 -3.11 33.47 -28.01
N LEU A 321 -2.67 32.45 -27.24
CA LEU A 321 -1.57 31.57 -27.64
C LEU A 321 -1.91 30.73 -28.87
N HIS A 322 -3.15 30.23 -28.97
CA HIS A 322 -3.62 29.53 -30.16
C HIS A 322 -3.60 30.44 -31.39
N LYS A 323 -4.08 31.68 -31.26
CA LYS A 323 -4.06 32.64 -32.37
C LYS A 323 -2.64 32.96 -32.83
N ARG A 324 -1.69 33.12 -31.91
CA ARG A 324 -0.27 33.35 -32.25
C ARG A 324 0.36 32.15 -32.93
N ALA A 325 0.01 30.93 -32.52
CA ALA A 325 0.46 29.71 -33.19
C ALA A 325 -0.09 29.61 -34.62
N GLU A 326 -1.38 29.95 -34.83
CA GLU A 326 -1.98 29.99 -36.17
C GLU A 326 -1.35 31.07 -37.07
N GLU A 327 -1.05 32.25 -36.52
CA GLU A 327 -0.35 33.32 -37.24
C GLU A 327 1.10 32.94 -37.60
N GLN A 328 1.80 32.21 -36.71
CA GLN A 328 3.13 31.65 -37.00
C GLN A 328 3.07 30.58 -38.09
N GLU A 329 2.12 29.65 -38.01
CA GLU A 329 1.93 28.64 -39.07
C GLU A 329 1.57 29.29 -40.43
N ALA A 330 0.74 30.35 -40.43
CA ALA A 330 0.39 31.08 -41.64
C ALA A 330 1.60 31.85 -42.21
N ALA A 331 2.44 32.44 -41.35
CA ALA A 331 3.67 33.10 -41.75
C ALA A 331 4.70 32.10 -42.34
N GLU A 332 4.83 30.92 -41.75
CA GLU A 332 5.69 29.84 -42.27
C GLU A 332 5.19 29.34 -43.63
N ARG A 333 3.88 29.15 -43.80
CA ARG A 333 3.27 28.78 -45.10
C ARG A 333 3.48 29.84 -46.17
N ASN A 334 3.40 31.11 -45.82
CA ASN A 334 3.65 32.22 -46.76
C ASN A 334 5.14 32.37 -47.10
N ALA A 335 6.05 32.09 -46.15
CA ALA A 335 7.48 32.07 -46.41
C ALA A 335 7.89 30.95 -47.39
N THR A 336 7.21 29.79 -47.33
CA THR A 336 7.45 28.68 -48.28
C THR A 336 6.85 28.91 -49.66
N ALA A 337 5.83 29.75 -49.79
CA ALA A 337 5.20 30.09 -51.07
C ALA A 337 6.02 31.06 -51.95
N SER A 338 6.99 31.78 -51.38
CA SER A 338 7.86 32.71 -52.14
C SER A 338 9.12 32.06 -52.77
N ALA A 339 9.37 30.78 -52.47
CA ALA A 339 10.43 29.98 -53.10
C ALA A 339 9.85 29.11 -54.22
N GLY A 340 9.51 29.73 -55.35
CA GLY A 340 8.93 29.06 -56.50
C GLY A 340 9.91 28.20 -57.32
N ALA A 341 9.40 27.03 -57.71
CA ALA A 341 9.58 26.34 -58.99
C ALA A 341 10.83 25.48 -59.24
N LYS A 342 10.64 24.15 -59.17
CA LYS A 342 10.76 23.27 -60.37
C LYS A 342 10.24 21.83 -60.14
N THR A 343 9.36 21.42 -61.05
CA THR A 343 9.02 20.06 -61.52
C THR A 343 7.96 19.24 -60.76
N GLU A 344 6.79 19.14 -61.38
CA GLU A 344 5.69 18.23 -61.06
C GLU A 344 6.02 16.77 -61.42
N LYS A 345 5.75 15.84 -60.50
CA LYS A 345 5.39 14.45 -60.83
C LYS A 345 4.26 13.94 -59.93
N LYS A 346 3.20 13.50 -60.61
CA LYS A 346 2.01 12.71 -60.23
C LYS A 346 1.92 12.12 -58.81
N GLN A 347 0.88 12.59 -58.11
CA GLN A 347 -0.04 11.92 -57.17
C GLN A 347 0.22 10.44 -56.80
N GLN A 348 0.42 10.20 -55.50
CA GLN A 348 -0.06 9.00 -54.81
C GLN A 348 -0.46 9.36 -53.37
N THR A 349 -1.73 9.15 -53.04
CA THR A 349 -2.34 9.37 -51.73
C THR A 349 -1.72 8.43 -50.69
N ARG A 350 -1.01 8.97 -49.71
CA ARG A 350 -0.64 8.27 -48.46
C ARG A 350 -1.18 9.06 -47.28
N LYS A 351 -2.03 8.38 -46.47
CA LYS A 351 -2.51 8.86 -45.18
C LYS A 351 -1.31 9.23 -44.30
N ILE A 352 -1.20 10.49 -43.88
CA ILE A 352 -0.20 10.92 -42.90
C ILE A 352 -0.85 10.77 -41.52
N GLN A 353 -0.33 9.81 -40.78
CA GLN A 353 -0.58 9.55 -39.38
C GLN A 353 0.07 10.69 -38.59
N HIS A 354 -0.70 11.48 -37.83
CA HIS A 354 -0.15 12.47 -36.92
C HIS A 354 0.57 11.74 -35.78
N VAL A 355 1.87 11.57 -35.92
CA VAL A 355 2.76 11.15 -34.83
C VAL A 355 3.06 12.39 -34.00
N ALA A 356 2.64 12.38 -32.74
CA ALA A 356 3.00 13.42 -31.77
C ALA A 356 4.53 13.46 -31.62
N LYS A 357 5.12 14.64 -31.76
CA LYS A 357 6.53 14.88 -31.41
C LYS A 357 6.64 15.06 -29.88
N PRO A 358 7.60 14.43 -29.21
CA PRO A 358 7.87 14.70 -27.80
C PRO A 358 8.40 16.13 -27.62
N LEU A 359 7.97 16.77 -26.53
CA LEU A 359 8.34 18.12 -26.08
C LEU A 359 9.71 18.14 -25.36
N THR A 360 10.70 17.43 -25.90
CA THR A 360 12.09 17.57 -25.48
C THR A 360 12.99 17.61 -26.72
N ASP A 361 13.70 18.72 -26.90
CA ASP A 361 14.78 18.82 -27.89
C ASP A 361 16.04 18.16 -27.31
N ASP A 362 15.94 16.85 -27.06
CA ASP A 362 17.03 16.02 -26.57
C ASP A 362 17.99 15.74 -27.74
N ASN A 363 18.99 16.60 -27.91
CA ASN A 363 19.99 16.45 -28.94
C ASN A 363 20.92 15.25 -28.64
N TRP A 364 20.48 14.06 -29.06
CA TRP A 364 21.13 12.76 -28.90
C TRP A 364 22.60 12.75 -29.36
N TRP A 365 22.95 13.55 -30.37
CA TRP A 365 24.31 13.65 -30.88
C TRP A 365 25.28 14.26 -29.85
N THR A 366 24.84 15.25 -29.09
CA THR A 366 25.65 15.84 -28.02
C THR A 366 25.97 14.83 -26.92
N LYS A 367 25.01 13.95 -26.54
CA LYS A 367 25.26 12.89 -25.54
C LYS A 367 26.28 11.86 -26.04
N LYS A 368 26.24 11.51 -27.33
CA LYS A 368 27.26 10.63 -27.95
C LYS A 368 28.64 11.27 -28.00
N ILE A 369 28.73 12.55 -28.32
CA ILE A 369 30.00 13.28 -28.34
C ILE A 369 30.59 13.34 -26.93
N VAL A 370 29.78 13.72 -25.92
CA VAL A 370 30.21 13.77 -24.52
C VAL A 370 30.66 12.38 -24.03
N GLY A 371 29.90 11.34 -24.34
CA GLY A 371 30.27 9.95 -24.01
C GLY A 371 31.57 9.50 -24.69
N ALA A 372 31.75 9.83 -25.98
CA ALA A 372 32.98 9.52 -26.71
C ALA A 372 34.19 10.26 -26.15
N THR A 373 34.04 11.54 -25.78
CA THR A 373 35.11 12.32 -25.14
C THR A 373 35.46 11.79 -23.74
N ALA A 374 34.48 11.35 -22.95
CA ALA A 374 34.72 10.76 -21.64
C ALA A 374 35.50 9.43 -21.76
N LEU A 375 35.11 8.57 -22.71
CA LEU A 375 35.80 7.30 -22.97
C LEU A 375 37.24 7.52 -23.47
N ALA A 376 37.45 8.50 -24.35
CA ALA A 376 38.79 8.87 -24.81
C ALA A 376 39.66 9.40 -23.65
N GLY A 377 39.08 10.19 -22.75
CA GLY A 377 39.76 10.66 -21.54
C GLY A 377 40.18 9.53 -20.60
N CYS A 378 39.29 8.57 -20.35
CA CYS A 378 39.61 7.39 -19.53
C CYS A 378 40.69 6.51 -20.17
N ALA A 379 40.63 6.30 -21.49
CA ALA A 379 41.66 5.54 -22.21
C ALA A 379 43.03 6.23 -22.17
N ALA A 380 43.06 7.56 -22.28
CA ALA A 380 44.30 8.33 -22.16
C ALA A 380 44.88 8.26 -20.74
N LEU A 381 44.04 8.37 -19.71
CA LEU A 381 44.47 8.23 -18.31
C LEU A 381 44.98 6.82 -18.00
N TRP A 382 44.32 5.78 -18.52
CA TRP A 382 44.77 4.41 -18.38
C TRP A 382 46.13 4.19 -19.08
N GLY A 383 46.28 4.70 -20.31
CA GLY A 383 47.56 4.62 -21.04
C GLY A 383 48.70 5.38 -20.35
N LEU A 384 48.43 6.56 -19.79
CA LEU A 384 49.41 7.32 -18.99
C LEU A 384 49.78 6.59 -17.70
N GLY A 385 48.80 5.99 -17.01
CA GLY A 385 49.04 5.16 -15.83
C GLY A 385 49.92 3.95 -16.15
N SER A 386 49.60 3.20 -17.20
CA SER A 386 50.40 2.04 -17.64
C SER A 386 51.80 2.44 -18.13
N TYR A 387 51.96 3.60 -18.78
CA TYR A 387 53.27 4.10 -19.17
C TYR A 387 54.12 4.48 -17.96
N LEU A 388 53.55 5.17 -16.98
CA LEU A 388 54.25 5.54 -15.74
C LEU A 388 54.65 4.32 -14.92
N GLU A 389 53.83 3.26 -14.89
CA GLU A 389 54.19 1.97 -14.29
C GLU A 389 55.33 1.24 -15.02
N SER A 390 55.54 1.50 -16.31
CA SER A 390 56.62 0.87 -17.09
C SER A 390 57.98 1.58 -17.01
N VAL A 391 58.01 2.80 -16.46
CA VAL A 391 59.20 3.69 -16.38
C VAL A 391 59.76 3.78 -14.95
N VAL A 392 59.09 3.13 -13.99
CA VAL A 392 59.60 2.82 -12.63
C VAL A 392 60.04 1.37 -12.60
#